data_AF-A0A956ZK43-F1
#
_entry.id   AF-A0A956ZK43-F1
#
_cell.length_a   1.000
_cell.length_b   1.000
_cell.length_c   1.000
_cell.angle_alpha   90.00
_cell.angle_beta   90.00
_cell.angle_gamma   90.00
#
_symmetry.space_group_name_H-M   'P 1'
#
loop_
_entity.id
_entity.type
_entity.pdbx_description
1 polymer ?
#
loop_
_entity_poly.entity_id
_entity_poly.type
_entity_poly.pdbx_seq_one_letter_code
_entity_poly.pdbx_strand_id
1 'polypeptide(L)'
;MADTDTVGYGPAAVAALQSAIDGAKALDPLAPVTVVPPTNFAGLWLRRRLSREGGLANVRFMSLARLAEFLGATGVESPRSRPRTPAVAAEAVRQVLAADPGMFERVAAHPSTAESLVASFQELDE
;
A
#
# COMPACT_ATOMS: atom_id res chain seq x y z
N MET A 1 4.72 -16.24 -14.40
CA MET A 1 5.37 -15.19 -15.20
C MET A 1 4.32 -14.11 -15.38
N ALA A 2 4.57 -12.88 -14.93
CA ALA A 2 3.59 -11.81 -15.09
C ALA A 2 3.59 -11.37 -16.55
N ASP A 3 2.43 -11.48 -17.21
CA ASP A 3 2.24 -10.95 -18.54
C ASP A 3 2.29 -9.41 -18.47
N THR A 4 3.00 -8.77 -19.40
CA THR A 4 3.27 -7.33 -19.36
C THR A 4 2.83 -6.67 -20.65
N ASP A 5 1.76 -5.88 -20.58
CA ASP A 5 1.25 -5.08 -21.68
C ASP A 5 1.62 -3.61 -21.51
N THR A 6 2.22 -3.01 -22.54
CA THR A 6 2.52 -1.57 -22.59
C THR A 6 1.46 -0.83 -23.39
N VAL A 7 0.81 0.16 -22.78
CA VAL A 7 -0.28 0.93 -23.39
C VAL A 7 -0.11 2.43 -23.15
N GLY A 8 -0.63 3.25 -24.06
CA GLY A 8 -0.61 4.70 -23.93
C GLY A 8 -1.42 5.18 -22.72
N TYR A 9 -0.94 6.19 -22.01
CA TYR A 9 -1.65 6.81 -20.89
C TYR A 9 -3.02 7.37 -21.30
N GLY A 10 -3.97 7.38 -20.38
CA GLY A 10 -5.30 7.96 -20.58
C GLY A 10 -6.36 6.91 -20.97
N PRO A 11 -7.28 7.21 -21.91
CA PRO A 11 -8.39 6.31 -22.25
C PRO A 11 -7.96 4.91 -22.68
N ALA A 12 -6.84 4.80 -23.41
CA ALA A 12 -6.30 3.51 -23.85
C ALA A 12 -5.90 2.62 -22.67
N ALA A 13 -5.22 3.17 -21.66
CA ALA A 13 -4.88 2.44 -20.44
C ALA A 13 -6.11 1.94 -19.66
N VAL A 14 -7.19 2.73 -19.62
CA VAL A 14 -8.44 2.33 -18.96
C VAL A 14 -9.12 1.19 -19.73
N ALA A 15 -9.17 1.27 -21.06
CA ALA A 15 -9.75 0.23 -21.90
C ALA A 15 -8.95 -1.08 -21.81
N ALA A 16 -7.62 -0.99 -21.79
CA ALA A 16 -6.75 -2.15 -21.60
C ALA A 16 -6.98 -2.81 -20.24
N LEU A 17 -7.09 -2.04 -19.16
CA LEU A 17 -7.41 -2.57 -17.84
C LEU A 17 -8.78 -3.26 -17.81
N GLN A 18 -9.80 -2.67 -18.46
CA GLN A 18 -11.13 -3.30 -18.57
C GLN A 18 -11.04 -4.64 -19.30
N SER A 19 -10.35 -4.68 -20.45
CA SER A 19 -10.14 -5.91 -21.21
C SER A 19 -9.41 -6.99 -20.40
N ALA A 20 -8.42 -6.61 -19.58
CA ALA A 20 -7.71 -7.55 -18.72
C ALA A 20 -8.62 -8.11 -17.61
N ILE A 21 -9.48 -7.28 -17.03
CA ILE A 21 -10.48 -7.71 -16.03
C ILE A 21 -11.49 -8.67 -16.67
N ASP A 22 -11.99 -8.35 -17.87
CA ASP A 22 -12.95 -9.19 -18.58
C ASP A 22 -12.34 -10.53 -18.99
N GLY A 23 -11.10 -10.52 -19.47
CA GLY A 23 -10.34 -11.74 -19.76
C GLY A 23 -10.15 -12.63 -18.53
N ALA A 24 -9.79 -12.04 -17.38
CA ALA A 24 -9.65 -12.78 -16.12
C ALA A 24 -10.98 -13.38 -15.62
N LYS A 25 -12.11 -12.86 -16.08
CA LYS A 25 -13.47 -13.27 -15.69
C LYS A 25 -14.22 -14.05 -16.77
N ALA A 26 -13.57 -14.39 -17.88
CA ALA A 26 -14.23 -15.00 -19.03
C ALA A 26 -14.98 -16.31 -18.69
N LEU A 27 -14.46 -17.09 -17.74
CA LEU A 27 -15.05 -18.37 -17.30
C LEU A 27 -15.98 -18.24 -16.07
N ASP A 28 -15.81 -17.20 -15.27
CA ASP A 28 -16.61 -16.93 -14.07
C ASP A 28 -16.77 -15.41 -13.89
N PRO A 29 -17.98 -14.85 -14.10
CA PRO A 29 -18.24 -13.42 -13.90
C PRO A 29 -17.93 -12.92 -12.48
N LEU A 30 -17.91 -13.83 -11.49
CA LEU A 30 -17.62 -13.53 -10.10
C LEU A 30 -16.18 -13.88 -9.70
N ALA A 31 -15.30 -14.27 -10.63
CA ALA A 31 -13.90 -14.53 -10.32
C ALA A 31 -13.25 -13.32 -9.62
N PRO A 32 -12.50 -13.52 -8.52
CA PRO A 32 -11.87 -12.43 -7.80
C PRO A 32 -10.72 -11.83 -8.61
N VAL A 33 -10.75 -10.50 -8.79
CA VAL A 33 -9.67 -9.75 -9.43
C VAL A 33 -9.16 -8.69 -8.47
N THR A 34 -7.83 -8.58 -8.33
CA THR A 34 -7.19 -7.52 -7.54
C THR A 34 -6.38 -6.62 -8.44
N VAL A 35 -6.70 -5.32 -8.44
CA VAL A 35 -6.00 -4.27 -9.16
C VAL A 35 -5.12 -3.51 -8.17
N VAL A 36 -3.84 -3.38 -8.50
CA VAL A 36 -2.85 -2.63 -7.71
C VAL A 36 -2.50 -1.33 -8.43
N PRO A 37 -3.19 -0.21 -8.12
CA PRO A 37 -2.89 1.08 -8.73
C PRO A 37 -1.63 1.72 -8.12
N PRO A 38 -0.97 2.66 -8.82
CA PRO A 38 0.19 3.37 -8.30
C PRO A 38 -0.14 4.24 -7.08
N THR A 39 -1.39 4.72 -6.97
CA THR A 39 -1.87 5.48 -5.82
C THR A 39 -3.31 5.11 -5.46
N ASN A 40 -3.71 5.37 -4.22
CA ASN A 40 -5.09 5.18 -3.77
C ASN A 40 -6.08 6.03 -4.58
N PHE A 41 -5.68 7.25 -4.95
CA PHE A 41 -6.51 8.14 -5.76
C PHE A 41 -6.71 7.57 -7.17
N ALA A 42 -5.66 7.06 -7.81
CA ALA A 42 -5.77 6.39 -9.10
C ALA A 42 -6.71 5.18 -9.02
N GLY A 43 -6.62 4.37 -7.95
CA GLY A 43 -7.54 3.26 -7.70
C GLY A 43 -9.00 3.69 -7.58
N LEU A 44 -9.27 4.72 -6.77
CA LEU A 44 -10.62 5.26 -6.60
C LEU A 44 -11.19 5.80 -7.92
N TRP A 45 -10.38 6.55 -8.66
CA TRP A 45 -10.75 7.09 -9.96
C TRP A 45 -11.05 5.97 -10.96
N LEU A 46 -10.16 4.97 -11.09
CA LEU A 46 -10.35 3.81 -11.96
C LEU A 46 -11.63 3.06 -11.61
N ARG A 47 -11.86 2.76 -10.32
CA ARG A 47 -13.08 2.08 -9.86
C ARG A 47 -14.33 2.84 -10.32
N ARG A 48 -14.39 4.15 -10.08
CA ARG A 48 -15.53 4.99 -10.49
C ARG A 48 -15.69 5.05 -12.01
N ARG A 49 -14.58 5.14 -12.75
CA ARG A 49 -14.58 5.21 -14.21
C ARG A 49 -15.09 3.91 -14.83
N LEU A 50 -14.58 2.77 -14.39
CA LEU A 50 -14.95 1.46 -14.89
C LEU A 50 -16.38 1.07 -14.48
N SER A 51 -16.83 1.44 -13.27
CA SER A 51 -18.23 1.22 -12.83
C SER A 51 -19.29 2.01 -13.62
N ARG A 52 -18.89 2.99 -14.44
CA ARG A 52 -19.82 3.73 -15.31
C ARG A 52 -20.06 3.02 -16.64
N GLU A 53 -19.07 2.28 -17.12
CA GLU A 53 -19.13 1.55 -18.40
C GLU A 53 -19.76 0.16 -18.20
N GLY A 54 -19.82 -0.34 -16.96
CA GLY A 54 -20.41 -1.63 -16.60
C GLY A 54 -20.36 -1.90 -15.09
N GLY A 55 -20.77 -3.10 -14.66
CA GLY A 55 -20.72 -3.50 -13.25
C GLY A 55 -19.35 -4.06 -12.85
N LEU A 56 -18.80 -3.60 -11.72
CA LEU A 56 -17.60 -4.19 -11.10
C LEU A 56 -18.00 -5.10 -9.93
N ALA A 57 -18.19 -6.39 -10.20
CA ALA A 57 -18.38 -7.40 -9.16
C ALA A 57 -17.04 -8.03 -8.76
N ASN A 58 -16.79 -8.30 -7.47
CA ASN A 58 -15.58 -8.97 -6.97
C ASN A 58 -14.23 -8.43 -7.52
N VAL A 59 -14.14 -7.12 -7.79
CA VAL A 59 -12.89 -6.45 -8.16
C VAL A 59 -12.41 -5.58 -7.00
N ARG A 60 -11.22 -5.88 -6.47
CA ARG A 60 -10.60 -5.14 -5.36
C ARG A 60 -9.56 -4.17 -5.91
N PHE A 61 -9.55 -2.95 -5.38
CA PHE A 61 -8.50 -1.97 -5.64
C PHE A 61 -7.74 -1.74 -4.34
N MET A 62 -6.44 -2.03 -4.31
CA MET A 62 -5.62 -1.86 -3.10
C MET A 62 -4.18 -1.51 -3.45
N SER A 63 -3.53 -0.71 -2.60
CA SER A 63 -2.10 -0.43 -2.75
C SER A 63 -1.26 -1.70 -2.62
N LEU A 64 -0.02 -1.65 -3.12
CA LEU A 64 0.92 -2.77 -3.02
C LEU A 64 1.16 -3.17 -1.55
N ALA A 65 1.35 -2.18 -0.66
CA ALA A 65 1.49 -2.42 0.78
C ALA A 65 0.29 -3.19 1.36
N ARG A 66 -0.94 -2.81 0.96
CA ARG A 66 -2.15 -3.49 1.45
C ARG A 66 -2.33 -4.88 0.85
N LEU A 67 -1.86 -5.10 -0.37
CA LEU A 67 -1.77 -6.45 -0.93
C LEU A 67 -0.78 -7.32 -0.15
N ALA A 68 0.39 -6.78 0.20
CA ALA A 68 1.37 -7.49 1.02
C ALA A 68 0.79 -7.84 2.41
N GLU A 69 0.10 -6.91 3.06
CA GLU A 69 -0.63 -7.17 4.31
C GLU A 69 -1.69 -8.27 4.14
N PHE A 70 -2.49 -8.20 3.07
CA PHE A 70 -3.53 -9.19 2.80
C PHE A 70 -2.96 -10.59 2.60
N LEU A 71 -1.84 -10.70 1.88
CA LEU A 71 -1.13 -11.97 1.66
C LEU A 71 -0.42 -12.46 2.92
N GLY A 72 0.11 -11.57 3.75
CA GLY A 72 0.80 -11.90 5.00
C GLY A 72 -0.16 -12.24 6.16
N ALA A 73 -1.38 -11.71 6.15
CA ALA A 73 -2.36 -11.93 7.20
C ALA A 73 -2.79 -13.39 7.35
N THR A 74 -2.66 -14.20 6.30
CA THR A 74 -3.05 -15.63 6.31
C THR A 74 -2.02 -16.54 6.98
N GLY A 75 -0.82 -16.04 7.31
CA GLY A 75 0.26 -16.82 7.93
C GLY A 75 0.64 -16.40 9.35
N VAL A 76 0.01 -15.37 9.92
CA VAL A 76 0.43 -14.79 11.21
C VAL A 76 -0.68 -14.95 12.26
N GLU A 77 -0.71 -16.10 12.95
CA GLU A 77 -1.51 -16.31 14.17
C GLU A 77 -0.89 -15.62 15.41
N SER A 78 -0.29 -14.44 15.25
CA SER A 78 0.34 -13.75 16.37
C SER A 78 -0.51 -12.56 16.80
N PRO A 79 -1.08 -12.55 18.03
CA PRO A 79 -1.85 -11.43 18.60
C PRO A 79 -1.08 -10.10 18.73
N ARG A 80 0.15 -10.01 18.18
CA ARG A 80 1.10 -8.92 18.36
C ARG A 80 1.46 -8.18 17.06
N SER A 81 0.92 -8.53 15.89
CA SER A 81 1.11 -7.70 14.69
C SER A 81 0.22 -6.45 14.74
N ARG A 82 0.51 -5.53 15.66
CA ARG A 82 -0.09 -4.19 15.60
C ARG A 82 0.38 -3.52 14.30
N PRO A 83 -0.53 -2.91 13.53
CA PRO A 83 -0.13 -2.09 12.40
C PRO A 83 0.90 -1.06 12.88
N ARG A 84 2.08 -1.05 12.25
CA ARG A 84 3.10 -0.05 12.54
C ARG A 84 2.68 1.27 11.91
N THR A 85 1.90 2.04 12.63
CA THR A 85 1.48 3.37 12.18
C THR A 85 2.64 4.37 12.32
N PRO A 86 2.63 5.49 11.57
CA PRO A 86 3.62 6.54 11.74
C PRO A 86 3.73 7.03 13.19
N ALA A 87 2.60 7.10 13.90
CA ALA A 87 2.56 7.49 15.31
C ALA A 87 3.25 6.46 16.22
N VAL A 88 3.06 5.16 15.97
CA VAL A 88 3.72 4.09 16.72
C VAL A 88 5.22 4.08 16.45
N ALA A 89 5.64 4.28 15.20
CA ALA A 89 7.06 4.41 14.85
C ALA A 89 7.70 5.63 15.53
N ALA A 90 7.01 6.78 15.51
CA ALA A 90 7.50 8.00 16.16
C ALA A 90 7.62 7.84 17.67
N GLU A 91 6.67 7.16 18.30
CA GLU A 91 6.73 6.86 19.72
C GLU A 91 7.85 5.88 20.07
N ALA A 92 8.05 4.83 19.26
CA ALA A 92 9.17 3.91 19.46
C ALA A 92 10.52 4.64 19.38
N VAL A 93 10.70 5.55 18.41
CA VAL A 93 11.91 6.38 18.30
C VAL A 93 12.11 7.24 19.56
N ARG A 94 11.05 7.90 20.05
CA ARG A 94 11.13 8.69 21.30
C ARG A 94 11.49 7.83 22.52
N GLN A 95 10.93 6.63 22.63
CA GLN A 95 11.23 5.72 23.75
C GLN A 95 12.68 5.25 23.72
N VAL A 96 13.20 4.89 22.55
CA VAL A 96 14.61 4.51 22.40
C VAL A 96 15.52 5.70 22.70
N LEU A 97 15.21 6.89 22.17
CA LEU A 97 16.00 8.10 22.42
C LEU A 97 16.02 8.50 23.90
N ALA A 98 14.94 8.25 24.64
CA ALA A 98 14.86 8.52 26.08
C ALA A 98 15.58 7.46 26.94
N ALA A 99 15.56 6.19 26.51
CA ALA A 99 16.13 5.08 27.27
C ALA A 99 17.63 4.88 27.00
N ASP A 100 18.05 5.01 25.74
CA ASP A 100 19.42 4.83 25.27
C ASP A 100 19.70 5.78 24.10
N PRO A 101 20.01 7.06 24.38
CA PRO A 101 20.22 8.07 23.34
C PRO A 101 21.49 7.83 22.51
N GLY A 102 22.42 6.98 22.97
CA GLY A 102 23.69 6.72 22.32
C GLY A 102 24.41 7.99 21.88
N MET A 103 24.77 8.09 20.59
CA MET A 103 25.47 9.24 20.04
C MET A 103 24.66 10.55 20.04
N PHE A 104 23.35 10.49 20.26
CA PHE A 104 22.44 11.64 20.29
C PHE A 104 22.25 12.23 21.68
N GLU A 105 22.98 11.78 22.71
CA GLU A 105 22.84 12.22 24.11
C GLU A 105 22.74 13.75 24.26
N ARG A 106 23.60 14.50 23.57
CA ARG A 106 23.63 15.98 23.63
C ARG A 106 22.39 16.67 23.05
N VAL A 107 21.59 15.97 22.24
CA VAL A 107 20.42 16.51 21.54
C VAL A 107 19.17 15.66 21.76
N ALA A 108 19.20 14.68 22.67
CA ALA A 108 18.14 13.69 22.85
C ALA A 108 16.79 14.32 23.23
N ALA A 109 16.80 15.44 23.98
CA ALA A 109 15.60 16.17 24.38
C ALA A 109 15.08 17.15 23.30
N HIS A 110 15.82 17.35 22.20
CA HIS A 110 15.44 18.30 21.17
C HIS A 110 14.38 17.69 20.24
N PRO A 111 13.21 18.32 20.05
CA PRO A 111 12.13 17.76 19.22
C PRO A 111 12.57 17.39 17.79
N SER A 112 13.44 18.20 17.18
CA SER A 112 13.94 17.96 15.83
C SER A 112 14.81 16.71 15.70
N THR A 113 15.45 16.25 16.78
CA THR A 113 16.24 15.01 16.77
C THR A 113 15.33 13.81 16.60
N ALA A 114 14.23 13.76 17.37
CA ALA A 114 13.23 12.71 17.22
C ALA A 114 12.55 12.76 15.83
N GLU A 115 12.19 13.94 15.34
CA GLU A 115 11.59 14.12 14.01
C GLU A 115 12.52 13.65 12.89
N SER A 116 13.80 14.00 12.96
CA SER A 116 14.80 13.59 11.95
C SER A 116 15.02 12.08 11.96
N LEU A 117 15.11 11.46 13.15
CA LEU A 117 15.25 10.01 13.27
C LEU A 117 14.02 9.25 12.74
N VAL A 118 12.82 9.78 12.96
CA VAL A 118 11.60 9.21 12.38
C VAL A 118 11.62 9.31 10.86
N ALA A 119 12.03 10.45 10.30
CA ALA A 119 12.14 10.63 8.86
C ALA A 119 13.17 9.68 8.24
N SER A 120 14.37 9.57 8.82
CA SER A 120 15.40 8.63 8.35
C SER A 120 14.94 7.18 8.44
N PHE A 121 14.22 6.81 9.50
CA PHE A 121 13.68 5.46 9.63
C PHE A 121 12.60 5.16 8.59
N GLN A 122 11.80 6.15 8.19
CA GLN A 122 10.83 6.01 7.11
C GLN A 122 11.50 5.88 5.74
N GLU A 123 12.55 6.67 5.49
CA GLU A 123 13.32 6.61 4.24
C GLU A 123 13.98 5.23 4.04
N LEU A 124 14.42 4.57 5.11
CA LEU A 124 15.02 3.23 5.03
C LEU A 124 14.01 2.10 4.80
N ASP A 125 12.72 2.34 5.05
CA ASP A 125 11.66 1.36 4.81
C ASP A 125 11.11 1.40 3.38
N GLU A 126 11.39 2.47 2.62
CA GLU A 126 10.98 2.66 1.21
C GLU A 126 11.91 1.93 0.23
#